data_AF-A0A0E2H252-F1
#
_entry.id   AF-A0A0E2H252-F1
#
_cell.length_a   1.000
_cell.length_b   1.000
_cell.length_c   1.000
_cell.angle_alpha   90.00
_cell.angle_beta   90.00
_cell.angle_gamma   90.00
#
_symmetry.space_group_name_H-M   'P 1'
#
loop_
_entity.id
_entity.type
_entity.pdbx_description
1 polymer ?
#
loop_
_entity_poly.entity_id
_entity_poly.type
_entity_poly.pdbx_seq_one_letter_code
_entity_poly.pdbx_strand_id
1 'polypeptide(L)' 'MTKKETAIFRNMYDDALDEYMKYVMAHENAPADVLERALVLTQLNKLFFPKDCVEQGA' A
#
# COMPACT_ATOMS: atom_id res chain seq x y z
N MET A 1 -3.18 -3.70 17.08
CA MET A 1 -2.56 -2.44 16.59
C MET A 1 -3.30 -1.27 17.21
N THR A 2 -2.59 -0.35 17.85
CA THR A 2 -3.15 0.88 18.42
C THR A 2 -3.48 1.90 17.32
N LYS A 3 -4.29 2.93 17.63
CA LYS A 3 -4.60 4.01 16.66
C LYS A 3 -3.35 4.67 16.09
N LYS A 4 -2.31 4.85 16.92
CA LYS A 4 -1.04 5.46 16.52
C LYS A 4 -0.26 4.55 15.57
N GLU A 5 -0.17 3.27 15.89
CA GLU A 5 0.49 2.27 15.03
C GLU A 5 -0.21 2.13 13.67
N THR A 6 -1.55 2.15 13.66
CA THR A 6 -2.33 2.12 12.42
C THR A 6 -2.06 3.34 11.53
N ALA A 7 -1.99 4.54 12.11
CA ALA A 7 -1.68 5.76 11.36
C ALA A 7 -0.28 5.71 10.74
N ILE A 8 0.71 5.26 11.53
CA ILE A 8 2.08 5.08 11.03
C ILE A 8 2.11 4.06 9.89
N PHE A 9 1.42 2.92 10.05
CA PHE A 9 1.33 1.91 9.01
C PHE A 9 0.70 2.45 7.72
N ARG A 10 -0.42 3.17 7.82
CA ARG A 10 -1.09 3.74 6.65
C ARG A 10 -0.21 4.73 5.90
N ASN A 11 0.50 5.61 6.61
CA ASN A 11 1.44 6.52 5.96
C ASN A 11 2.53 5.76 5.20
N MET A 12 3.12 4.72 5.80
CA MET A 12 4.13 3.89 5.10
C MET A 12 3.55 3.17 3.88
N TYR A 13 2.31 2.71 3.97
CA TYR A 13 1.61 2.05 2.87
C TYR A 13 1.34 3.03 1.72
N ASP A 14 0.81 4.20 2.02
CA ASP A 14 0.49 5.24 1.04
C ASP A 14 1.78 5.75 0.36
N ASP A 15 2.85 6.02 1.12
CA ASP A 15 4.15 6.45 0.58
C ASP A 15 4.74 5.43 -0.42
N ALA A 16 4.63 4.13 -0.11
CA ALA A 16 5.14 3.06 -0.98
C ALA A 16 4.31 2.90 -2.26
N LEU A 17 2.99 3.08 -2.17
CA LEU A 17 2.12 3.07 -3.35
C LEU A 17 2.35 4.30 -4.22
N ASP A 18 2.52 5.48 -3.63
CA ASP A 18 2.82 6.71 -4.36
C ASP A 18 4.15 6.61 -5.12
N GLU A 19 5.17 6.02 -4.51
CA GLU A 19 6.44 5.74 -5.18
C GLU A 19 6.27 4.78 -6.36
N TYR A 20 5.54 3.68 -6.18
CA TYR A 20 5.23 2.75 -7.27
C TYR A 20 4.43 3.43 -8.40
N MET A 21 3.44 4.25 -8.06
CA MET A 21 2.56 4.93 -9.02
C MET A 21 3.32 5.92 -9.90
N LYS A 22 4.43 6.51 -9.45
CA LYS A 22 5.30 7.35 -10.31
C LYS A 22 5.79 6.58 -11.53
N TYR A 23 6.22 5.34 -11.36
CA TYR A 23 6.70 4.49 -12.46
C TYR A 23 5.55 4.06 -13.38
N VAL A 24 4.39 3.71 -12.80
CA VAL A 24 3.18 3.38 -13.57
C VAL A 24 2.77 4.55 -14.47
N MET A 25 2.73 5.76 -13.91
CA MET A 25 2.38 6.97 -14.67
C MET A 25 3.43 7.35 -15.71
N ALA A 26 4.71 7.05 -15.46
CA ALA A 26 5.78 7.23 -16.43
C ALA A 26 5.80 6.17 -17.54
N HIS A 27 4.95 5.13 -17.46
CA HIS A 27 5.02 3.94 -18.32
C HIS A 27 6.39 3.24 -18.28
N GLU A 28 7.06 3.29 -17.13
CA GLU A 28 8.38 2.71 -16.90
C GLU A 28 8.31 1.46 -16.02
N ASN A 29 9.34 0.62 -16.10
CA ASN A 29 9.50 -0.49 -15.17
C ASN A 29 9.98 0.02 -13.82
N ALA A 30 9.19 -0.23 -12.78
CA ALA A 30 9.60 0.06 -11.41
C ALA A 30 10.81 -0.81 -11.00
N PRO A 31 11.79 -0.26 -10.27
CA PRO A 31 12.85 -1.01 -9.63
C PRO A 31 12.31 -2.15 -8.75
N ALA A 32 13.07 -3.24 -8.62
CA ALA A 32 12.64 -4.45 -7.91
C ALA A 32 12.34 -4.20 -6.42
N ASP A 33 13.12 -3.33 -5.78
CA ASP A 33 12.95 -2.93 -4.38
C ASP A 33 11.67 -2.12 -4.15
N VAL A 34 11.31 -1.22 -5.08
CA VAL A 34 10.04 -0.48 -5.06
C VAL A 34 8.86 -1.44 -5.18
N LEU A 35 8.94 -2.40 -6.12
CA LEU A 35 7.91 -3.43 -6.31
C LEU A 35 7.75 -4.31 -5.08
N GLU A 36 8.85 -4.81 -4.52
CA GLU A 36 8.85 -5.68 -3.35
C GLU A 36 8.26 -4.96 -2.14
N ARG A 37 8.66 -3.70 -1.90
CA ARG A 37 8.12 -2.88 -0.81
C ARG A 37 6.61 -2.66 -0.95
N ALA A 38 6.14 -2.26 -2.13
CA ALA A 38 4.71 -2.06 -2.39
C ALA A 38 3.90 -3.36 -2.21
N LEU A 39 4.45 -4.50 -2.67
CA LEU A 39 3.82 -5.81 -2.53
C LEU A 39 3.71 -6.23 -1.06
N VAL A 40 4.81 -6.17 -0.31
CA VAL A 40 4.85 -6.55 1.12
C VAL A 40 3.87 -5.71 1.92
N LEU A 41 3.89 -4.39 1.75
CA LEU A 41 2.97 -3.50 2.47
C LEU A 41 1.52 -3.73 2.07
N THR A 42 1.24 -4.08 0.80
CA THR A 42 -0.11 -4.48 0.37
C THR A 42 -0.58 -5.77 1.04
N GLN A 43 0.28 -6.79 1.15
CA GLN A 43 -0.04 -8.04 1.84
C GLN A 43 -0.27 -7.80 3.35
N LEU A 44 0.57 -7.00 3.98
CA LEU A 44 0.40 -6.62 5.39
C LEU A 44 -0.87 -5.80 5.60
N ASN A 45 -1.20 -4.89 4.69
CA ASN A 45 -2.43 -4.10 4.77
C ASN A 45 -3.66 -5.01 4.70
N LYS A 46 -3.66 -6.01 3.81
CA LYS A 46 -4.73 -7.03 3.75
C LYS A 46 -4.80 -7.89 5.02
N LEU A 47 -3.66 -8.24 5.60
CA LEU A 47 -3.59 -9.05 6.83
C LEU A 47 -4.09 -8.29 8.07
N PHE A 48 -3.68 -7.03 8.23
CA PHE A 48 -4.03 -6.22 9.39
C PHE A 48 -5.38 -5.53 9.26
N PHE A 49 -5.83 -5.28 8.02
CA PHE A 49 -7.09 -4.61 7.69
C PHE A 49 -7.88 -5.38 6.62
N PRO A 50 -8.25 -6.65 6.87
CA PRO A 50 -9.09 -7.40 5.95
C PRO A 50 -10.47 -6.72 5.82
N LYS A 51 -10.77 -6.17 4.64
CA LYS A 51 -12.12 -5.85 4.16
C LYS A 51 -12.54 -7.04 3.29
N ASP A 52 -13.68 -7.71 3.37
CA ASP A 52 -15.09 -7.28 3.40
C ASP A 52 -15.42 -6.29 4.54
N CYS A 53 -15.87 -5.04 4.33
CA CYS A 53 -17.30 -4.70 4.33
C CYS A 53 -17.59 -3.16 4.27
N VAL A 54 -16.82 -2.31 3.56
CA VAL A 54 -17.27 -0.90 3.39
C VAL A 54 -17.75 -0.60 1.98
N GLU A 55 -16.91 -0.49 0.94
CA GLU A 55 -17.43 0.01 -0.34
C GLU A 55 -16.71 -0.64 -1.54
N GLN A 56 -17.11 -1.88 -1.87
CA GLN A 56 -17.22 -2.27 -3.26
C GLN A 56 -18.70 -2.12 -3.64
N GLY A 57 -19.15 -0.87 -3.85
CA GLY A 57 -20.53 -0.59 -4.30
C GLY A 57 -21.11 0.72 -3.77
N ALA A 58 -20.65 1.85 -4.32
CA ALA A 58 -21.43 3.08 -4.42
C ALA A 58 -21.07 3.76 -5.75
#